data_AF-A0A1B8WLP8-F1
#
_entry.id   AF-A0A1B8WLP8-F1
#
_cell.length_a   1.000
_cell.length_b   1.000
_cell.length_c   1.000
_cell.angle_alpha   90.00
_cell.angle_beta   90.00
_cell.angle_gamma   90.00
#
_symmetry.space_group_name_H-M   'P 1'
#
loop_
_entity.id
_entity.type
_entity.pdbx_description
1 polymer ?
#
loop_
_entity_poly.entity_id
_entity_poly.type
_entity_poly.pdbx_seq_one_letter_code
_entity_poly.pdbx_strand_id
1 'polypeptide(L)'
;MYKSVFRLARTFKKAAVIGLATIIVAGVSQVPASFEGTVRAAGELKPFPQQVSYPGIIKPNHVSQSSMNASVSSYYDYWKGKYVKNNLSSLPGGYYVKGDITGSAEGFNPLGTSEGQGFGMVITALMAGYDSNAKTVYDGMFKTARAFKSSGNSALMGWVVADSINAQGHFGSATDGDLDIAYSLVLAHNQWGSSGTINYLSEAKKMINAIKASNVTNGNRLNLGDWDTKTATNSRPSDWMLSHLRAFYDVTGDQTWINVINSLYTAYTQVSNSYASTTGLISDFIVDNPAKPAPEWYLDEFKETNAFYYNASRVPLRIVMDYALYGDTRSKTIADKMAVWIKGKTGNSPAGIKAGYSLSGTALNSYSEAVFTAPLISAATTSTSHQAWVNAGWDWMKNAKSSYFSDSFNLLNLLYISGNWWKPGSGGTSPSPTPTATPTPTPTATPSPTTTPSPTATSGPNNPGTTLAVTEDSFVRGGTYSGDNYGSQASLTLKKRESNVSFDRKGYLKFNKSSVTGTVNSAVIRLYVNSFHSNTSSFPLQAIGITTNSWTESTIKYSNQPTTSGTALGSATASSAGTYVNLDVTSFVQNASGNTISFRIVGLTDDAGADFASKENSTSSRRPVLIINGG
;
A
#
# COMPACT_ATOMS: atom_id res chain seq x y z
N MET A 1 15.65 -58.02 37.29
CA MET A 1 16.73 -58.98 36.97
C MET A 1 17.37 -58.56 35.64
N TYR A 2 18.69 -58.28 35.67
CA TYR A 2 19.69 -58.06 34.59
C TYR A 2 19.41 -56.97 33.51
N LYS A 3 20.12 -55.82 33.41
CA LYS A 3 21.57 -55.50 33.12
C LYS A 3 22.07 -56.09 31.77
N SER A 4 22.95 -55.53 30.93
CA SER A 4 23.59 -54.23 30.57
C SER A 4 24.75 -54.59 29.58
N VAL A 5 25.29 -53.61 28.80
CA VAL A 5 26.68 -53.52 28.22
C VAL A 5 26.95 -54.31 26.90
N PHE A 6 27.39 -53.68 25.78
CA PHE A 6 28.79 -53.30 25.48
C PHE A 6 28.99 -52.13 24.49
N ARG A 7 29.99 -51.29 24.79
CA ARG A 7 30.70 -50.31 23.93
C ARG A 7 32.01 -50.94 23.42
N LEU A 8 32.53 -50.53 22.26
CA LEU A 8 33.95 -50.18 22.12
C LEU A 8 34.20 -49.23 20.93
N ALA A 9 35.07 -48.24 21.16
CA ALA A 9 35.50 -47.19 20.25
C ALA A 9 36.89 -47.51 19.66
N ARG A 10 37.28 -46.86 18.54
CA ARG A 10 38.67 -46.49 18.24
C ARG A 10 38.74 -45.17 17.46
N THR A 11 39.78 -44.40 17.77
CA THR A 11 40.06 -43.00 17.41
C THR A 11 41.42 -42.91 16.68
N PHE A 12 41.78 -41.69 16.22
CA PHE A 12 43.10 -41.15 15.75
C PHE A 12 43.25 -40.99 14.21
N LYS A 13 43.91 -39.96 13.64
CA LYS A 13 44.22 -38.53 13.94
C LYS A 13 44.97 -37.99 12.69
N LYS A 14 44.63 -36.75 12.27
CA LYS A 14 45.41 -35.67 11.57
C LYS A 14 46.75 -35.96 10.84
N ALA A 15 46.94 -35.31 9.67
CA ALA A 15 47.97 -34.27 9.46
C ALA A 15 47.82 -33.54 8.09
N ALA A 16 48.17 -32.25 8.08
CA ALA A 16 48.21 -31.32 6.94
C ALA A 16 49.68 -30.98 6.61
N VAL A 17 50.00 -30.62 5.36
CA VAL A 17 51.19 -29.81 5.02
C VAL A 17 50.90 -28.86 3.84
N ILE A 18 51.45 -27.66 3.98
CA ILE A 18 51.40 -26.42 3.19
C ILE A 18 52.46 -26.43 2.07
N GLY A 19 52.20 -25.73 0.96
CA GLY A 19 53.23 -25.33 0.00
C GLY A 19 52.79 -24.12 -0.84
N LEU A 20 53.40 -22.97 -0.55
CA LEU A 20 53.20 -21.65 -1.16
C LEU A 20 54.00 -21.51 -2.48
N ALA A 21 53.46 -20.85 -3.49
CA ALA A 21 54.25 -20.10 -4.47
C ALA A 21 53.42 -18.99 -5.14
N THR A 22 53.87 -17.76 -4.95
CA THR A 22 53.40 -16.51 -5.57
C THR A 22 54.29 -16.19 -6.77
N ILE A 23 53.75 -15.67 -7.89
CA ILE A 23 54.32 -14.55 -8.68
C ILE A 23 53.26 -14.06 -9.69
N ILE A 24 53.25 -12.73 -9.80
CA ILE A 24 52.38 -11.78 -10.52
C ILE A 24 52.79 -11.69 -12.01
N VAL A 25 51.85 -11.44 -12.94
CA VAL A 25 51.86 -10.33 -13.94
C VAL A 25 50.50 -10.20 -14.67
N ALA A 26 49.94 -8.99 -14.51
CA ALA A 26 49.08 -8.11 -15.33
C ALA A 26 48.40 -8.52 -16.67
N GLY A 27 47.21 -7.90 -16.86
CA GLY A 27 46.49 -7.66 -18.13
C GLY A 27 45.31 -8.62 -18.33
N VAL A 28 44.06 -8.25 -18.63
CA VAL A 28 43.57 -7.15 -19.46
C VAL A 28 42.08 -6.89 -19.13
N SER A 29 41.67 -5.63 -19.30
CA SER A 29 40.30 -5.11 -19.55
C SER A 29 39.24 -5.12 -18.45
N GLN A 30 38.94 -3.89 -17.99
CA GLN A 30 37.68 -3.47 -17.37
C GLN A 30 36.48 -3.83 -18.27
N VAL A 31 35.50 -4.52 -17.68
CA VAL A 31 34.13 -4.52 -18.19
C VAL A 31 33.40 -3.37 -17.48
N PRO A 32 32.71 -2.45 -18.19
CA PRO A 32 31.97 -1.38 -17.55
C PRO A 32 30.81 -1.96 -16.74
N ALA A 33 30.46 -1.25 -15.66
CA ALA A 33 29.32 -1.52 -14.80
C ALA A 33 28.04 -1.76 -15.61
N SER A 34 27.52 -2.99 -15.58
CA SER A 34 26.16 -3.28 -15.98
C SER A 34 25.29 -3.35 -14.73
N PHE A 35 24.33 -2.42 -14.63
CA PHE A 35 23.14 -2.43 -13.79
C PHE A 35 22.86 -3.75 -13.06
N GLU A 36 23.15 -3.82 -11.76
CA GLU A 36 22.50 -4.79 -10.90
C GLU A 36 21.15 -4.21 -10.48
N GLY A 37 20.15 -4.53 -11.31
CA GLY A 37 18.76 -4.24 -11.07
C GLY A 37 18.30 -4.87 -9.76
N THR A 38 17.44 -4.15 -9.05
CA THR A 38 16.60 -4.70 -7.98
C THR A 38 15.98 -5.99 -8.50
N VAL A 39 16.33 -7.12 -7.88
CA VAL A 39 15.80 -8.43 -8.26
C VAL A 39 14.29 -8.38 -8.05
N ARG A 40 13.57 -8.20 -9.16
CA ARG A 40 12.10 -8.28 -9.22
C ARG A 40 11.73 -9.75 -9.10
N ALA A 41 10.84 -10.08 -8.17
CA ALA A 41 10.21 -11.39 -8.21
C ALA A 41 9.22 -11.41 -9.39
N ALA A 42 9.50 -12.16 -10.47
CA ALA A 42 8.47 -12.69 -11.38
C ALA A 42 7.62 -11.73 -12.28
N GLY A 43 8.17 -10.62 -12.80
CA GLY A 43 7.63 -10.01 -14.03
C GLY A 43 6.38 -9.15 -13.90
N GLU A 44 6.14 -8.49 -12.74
CA GLU A 44 5.06 -7.51 -12.58
C GLU A 44 5.17 -6.33 -13.56
N LEU A 45 4.04 -5.99 -14.17
CA LEU A 45 3.87 -4.86 -15.10
C LEU A 45 3.40 -3.58 -14.41
N LYS A 46 2.75 -3.69 -13.23
CA LYS A 46 2.28 -2.55 -12.42
C LYS A 46 2.73 -2.69 -10.95
N PRO A 47 4.05 -2.81 -10.66
CA PRO A 47 4.52 -3.07 -9.30
C PRO A 47 4.17 -1.94 -8.33
N PHE A 48 3.76 -2.27 -7.10
CA PHE A 48 3.66 -1.31 -6.01
C PHE A 48 5.02 -0.67 -5.71
N PRO A 49 5.08 0.64 -5.41
CA PRO A 49 3.99 1.60 -5.49
C PRO A 49 3.78 2.17 -6.90
N GLN A 50 2.53 2.29 -7.34
CA GLN A 50 2.19 2.96 -8.61
C GLN A 50 1.98 4.47 -8.44
N GLN A 51 1.60 4.93 -7.24
CA GLN A 51 1.57 6.34 -6.81
C GLN A 51 0.95 7.32 -7.83
N VAL A 52 -0.08 6.90 -8.55
CA VAL A 52 -0.74 7.68 -9.60
C VAL A 52 -1.33 8.97 -9.05
N SER A 53 -1.34 10.02 -9.88
CA SER A 53 -2.04 11.27 -9.60
C SER A 53 -3.34 11.27 -10.38
N TYR A 54 -4.48 11.12 -9.69
CA TYR A 54 -5.78 11.20 -10.33
C TYR A 54 -6.14 12.67 -10.64
N PRO A 55 -6.66 12.99 -11.83
CA PRO A 55 -7.14 14.33 -12.12
C PRO A 55 -8.22 14.78 -11.12
N GLY A 56 -8.04 15.97 -10.52
CA GLY A 56 -9.02 16.55 -9.60
C GLY A 56 -9.08 15.93 -8.20
N ILE A 57 -8.17 15.01 -7.86
CA ILE A 57 -8.08 14.39 -6.53
C ILE A 57 -6.82 14.87 -5.81
N ILE A 58 -6.97 15.30 -4.56
CA ILE A 58 -5.87 15.62 -3.65
C ILE A 58 -5.42 14.39 -2.87
N LYS A 59 -4.13 14.37 -2.51
CA LYS A 59 -3.54 13.42 -1.57
C LYS A 59 -3.21 14.15 -0.25
N PRO A 60 -2.95 13.43 0.84
CA PRO A 60 -2.28 13.99 2.00
C PRO A 60 -0.98 14.70 1.57
N ASN A 61 -0.87 15.98 1.89
CA ASN A 61 0.27 16.81 1.47
C ASN A 61 1.18 17.25 2.63
N HIS A 62 0.84 16.86 3.85
CA HIS A 62 1.66 17.05 5.06
C HIS A 62 2.68 15.92 5.28
N VAL A 63 2.60 14.85 4.49
CA VAL A 63 3.54 13.72 4.44
C VAL A 63 4.01 13.50 3.01
N SER A 64 5.21 12.93 2.84
CA SER A 64 5.71 12.58 1.51
C SER A 64 4.95 11.38 0.91
N GLN A 65 4.98 11.25 -0.42
CA GLN A 65 4.47 10.06 -1.11
C GLN A 65 5.17 8.78 -0.63
N SER A 66 6.48 8.82 -0.36
CA SER A 66 7.22 7.68 0.19
C SER A 66 6.71 7.29 1.58
N SER A 67 6.40 8.25 2.45
CA SER A 67 5.78 7.98 3.75
C SER A 67 4.38 7.40 3.59
N MET A 68 3.61 7.83 2.59
CA MET A 68 2.32 7.21 2.29
C MET A 68 2.48 5.74 1.87
N ASN A 69 3.43 5.45 0.98
CA ASN A 69 3.72 4.11 0.52
C ASN A 69 4.22 3.20 1.66
N ALA A 70 5.04 3.74 2.57
CA ALA A 70 5.53 3.02 3.75
C ALA A 70 4.39 2.68 4.74
N SER A 71 3.46 3.62 4.97
CA SER A 71 2.28 3.33 5.79
C SER A 71 1.41 2.24 5.15
N VAL A 72 1.16 2.31 3.84
CA VAL A 72 0.36 1.29 3.12
C VAL A 72 1.00 -0.08 3.21
N SER A 73 2.30 -0.20 2.92
CA SER A 73 3.03 -1.48 2.99
C SER A 73 3.07 -2.05 4.41
N SER A 74 3.33 -1.22 5.43
CA SER A 74 3.28 -1.66 6.83
C SER A 74 1.87 -2.11 7.26
N TYR A 75 0.84 -1.39 6.80
CA TYR A 75 -0.55 -1.77 7.08
C TYR A 75 -0.91 -3.08 6.36
N TYR A 76 -0.45 -3.26 5.13
CA TYR A 76 -0.61 -4.50 4.38
C TYR A 76 0.07 -5.69 5.06
N ASP A 77 1.30 -5.56 5.57
CA ASP A 77 1.97 -6.66 6.26
C ASP A 77 1.20 -7.11 7.51
N TYR A 78 0.71 -6.14 8.28
CA TYR A 78 -0.19 -6.40 9.40
C TYR A 78 -1.47 -7.12 8.94
N TRP A 79 -2.15 -6.58 7.93
CA TRP A 79 -3.40 -7.13 7.41
C TRP A 79 -3.20 -8.55 6.88
N LYS A 80 -2.17 -8.77 6.06
CA LYS A 80 -1.85 -10.08 5.48
C LYS A 80 -1.55 -11.11 6.57
N GLY A 81 -0.67 -10.77 7.53
CA GLY A 81 -0.32 -11.68 8.62
C GLY A 81 -1.53 -12.06 9.49
N LYS A 82 -2.45 -11.11 9.72
CA LYS A 82 -3.65 -11.34 10.54
C LYS A 82 -4.74 -12.09 9.80
N TYR A 83 -5.06 -11.71 8.56
CA TYR A 83 -6.28 -12.14 7.88
C TYR A 83 -6.07 -13.12 6.73
N VAL A 84 -4.94 -13.12 6.02
CA VAL A 84 -4.73 -14.07 4.91
C VAL A 84 -4.34 -15.43 5.46
N LYS A 85 -5.09 -16.47 5.09
CA LYS A 85 -4.91 -17.85 5.54
C LYS A 85 -4.89 -18.81 4.35
N ASN A 86 -4.25 -19.96 4.53
CA ASN A 86 -4.08 -20.99 3.50
C ASN A 86 -4.15 -22.43 4.06
N ASN A 87 -4.86 -22.59 5.17
CA ASN A 87 -4.93 -23.81 5.97
C ASN A 87 -6.25 -24.57 5.77
N LEU A 88 -6.86 -24.49 4.59
CA LEU A 88 -8.05 -25.28 4.25
C LEU A 88 -7.62 -26.73 3.94
N SER A 89 -7.94 -27.66 4.84
CA SER A 89 -7.69 -29.09 4.66
C SER A 89 -8.45 -29.65 3.45
N SER A 90 -9.65 -29.12 3.20
CA SER A 90 -10.52 -29.45 2.06
C SER A 90 -10.03 -28.89 0.72
N LEU A 91 -9.06 -27.97 0.71
CA LEU A 91 -8.54 -27.35 -0.51
C LEU A 91 -7.05 -26.94 -0.38
N PRO A 92 -6.11 -27.90 -0.45
CA PRO A 92 -4.68 -27.60 -0.40
C PRO A 92 -4.25 -26.59 -1.47
N GLY A 93 -3.49 -25.57 -1.03
CA GLY A 93 -3.05 -24.45 -1.88
C GLY A 93 -4.10 -23.36 -2.10
N GLY A 94 -5.31 -23.51 -1.56
CA GLY A 94 -6.31 -22.43 -1.52
C GLY A 94 -5.96 -21.40 -0.45
N TYR A 95 -6.16 -20.11 -0.77
CA TYR A 95 -6.03 -19.00 0.17
C TYR A 95 -7.39 -18.34 0.40
N TYR A 96 -7.63 -17.83 1.60
CA TYR A 96 -8.83 -17.07 1.92
C TYR A 96 -8.53 -15.93 2.90
N VAL A 97 -9.46 -14.98 3.01
CA VAL A 97 -9.41 -13.92 4.02
C VAL A 97 -10.28 -14.32 5.21
N LYS A 98 -9.66 -14.49 6.39
CA LYS A 98 -10.35 -14.78 7.64
C LYS A 98 -11.14 -13.55 8.08
N GLY A 99 -12.45 -13.70 8.11
CA GLY A 99 -13.40 -12.70 8.61
C GLY A 99 -14.46 -13.30 9.51
N ASP A 100 -15.21 -12.40 10.13
CA ASP A 100 -16.52 -12.70 10.73
C ASP A 100 -17.58 -12.62 9.63
N ILE A 101 -18.71 -13.28 9.82
CA ILE A 101 -19.82 -13.26 8.86
C ILE A 101 -21.08 -12.71 9.52
N THR A 102 -21.93 -12.08 8.72
CA THR A 102 -23.30 -11.72 9.08
C THR A 102 -24.23 -12.55 8.20
N GLY A 103 -24.97 -13.49 8.80
CA GLY A 103 -25.87 -14.41 8.10
C GLY A 103 -25.70 -15.88 8.49
N SER A 104 -26.60 -16.72 7.99
CA SER A 104 -26.61 -18.16 8.31
C SER A 104 -25.51 -18.91 7.56
N ALA A 105 -24.66 -19.63 8.27
CA ALA A 105 -23.68 -20.53 7.67
C ALA A 105 -24.24 -21.94 7.35
N GLU A 106 -25.56 -22.14 7.43
CA GLU A 106 -26.23 -23.41 7.06
C GLU A 106 -25.63 -24.67 7.70
N GLY A 107 -25.18 -24.56 8.96
CA GLY A 107 -24.57 -25.66 9.72
C GLY A 107 -23.07 -25.85 9.50
N PHE A 108 -22.43 -25.04 8.65
CA PHE A 108 -20.99 -24.99 8.50
C PHE A 108 -20.33 -24.02 9.49
N ASN A 109 -19.03 -24.21 9.75
CA ASN A 109 -18.22 -23.24 10.50
C ASN A 109 -17.59 -22.22 9.53
N PRO A 110 -18.08 -20.97 9.48
CA PRO A 110 -17.63 -20.00 8.50
C PRO A 110 -16.24 -19.45 8.85
N LEU A 111 -15.34 -19.49 7.87
CA LEU A 111 -13.98 -19.00 7.99
C LEU A 111 -13.77 -17.67 7.26
N GLY A 112 -14.55 -17.38 6.22
CA GLY A 112 -14.48 -16.14 5.47
C GLY A 112 -15.66 -16.04 4.50
N THR A 113 -15.68 -14.97 3.71
CA THR A 113 -16.76 -14.70 2.76
C THR A 113 -16.22 -14.38 1.36
N SER A 114 -17.10 -14.40 0.35
CA SER A 114 -16.77 -13.88 -0.98
C SER A 114 -16.43 -12.38 -0.95
N GLU A 115 -17.04 -11.59 -0.05
CA GLU A 115 -16.67 -10.18 0.19
C GLU A 115 -15.19 -10.07 0.61
N GLY A 116 -14.80 -10.78 1.67
CA GLY A 116 -13.41 -10.79 2.14
C GLY A 116 -12.45 -11.33 1.08
N GLN A 117 -12.89 -12.32 0.30
CA GLN A 117 -12.12 -12.86 -0.83
C GLN A 117 -11.87 -11.79 -1.91
N GLY A 118 -12.91 -11.05 -2.30
CA GLY A 118 -12.83 -9.95 -3.24
C GLY A 118 -11.87 -8.87 -2.77
N PHE A 119 -12.00 -8.40 -1.52
CA PHE A 119 -11.08 -7.43 -0.93
C PHE A 119 -9.63 -7.94 -0.98
N GLY A 120 -9.41 -9.18 -0.56
CA GLY A 120 -8.09 -9.78 -0.52
C GLY A 120 -7.44 -9.91 -1.90
N MET A 121 -8.21 -10.27 -2.92
CA MET A 121 -7.72 -10.37 -4.29
C MET A 121 -7.36 -9.00 -4.87
N VAL A 122 -8.19 -7.97 -4.65
CA VAL A 122 -7.87 -6.58 -5.05
C VAL A 122 -6.60 -6.10 -4.34
N ILE A 123 -6.52 -6.21 -3.02
CA ILE A 123 -5.36 -5.80 -2.22
C ILE A 123 -4.09 -6.52 -2.71
N THR A 124 -4.16 -7.83 -2.90
CA THR A 124 -3.00 -8.64 -3.30
C THR A 124 -2.48 -8.27 -4.68
N ALA A 125 -3.37 -8.02 -5.65
CA ALA A 125 -2.98 -7.56 -6.98
C ALA A 125 -2.30 -6.18 -6.93
N LEU A 126 -2.83 -5.25 -6.13
CA LEU A 126 -2.28 -3.90 -5.98
C LEU A 126 -0.96 -3.85 -5.21
N MET A 127 -0.69 -4.83 -4.34
CA MET A 127 0.54 -4.93 -3.53
C MET A 127 1.64 -5.77 -4.20
N ALA A 128 1.36 -6.37 -5.36
CA ALA A 128 2.35 -7.08 -6.16
C ALA A 128 3.53 -6.16 -6.51
N GLY A 129 4.76 -6.67 -6.43
CA GLY A 129 5.99 -5.89 -6.55
C GLY A 129 6.56 -5.41 -5.21
N TYR A 130 5.71 -5.22 -4.19
CA TYR A 130 6.16 -5.16 -2.79
C TYR A 130 6.20 -6.56 -2.18
N ASP A 131 5.08 -7.28 -2.26
CA ASP A 131 5.02 -8.68 -1.83
C ASP A 131 5.49 -9.60 -2.95
N SER A 132 6.68 -10.20 -2.76
CA SER A 132 7.25 -11.15 -3.71
C SER A 132 6.42 -12.42 -3.89
N ASN A 133 5.49 -12.71 -2.96
CA ASN A 133 4.57 -13.85 -3.05
C ASN A 133 3.17 -13.45 -3.55
N ALA A 134 2.95 -12.20 -3.97
CA ALA A 134 1.62 -11.70 -4.31
C ALA A 134 0.93 -12.57 -5.36
N LYS A 135 1.65 -12.97 -6.42
CA LYS A 135 1.08 -13.82 -7.47
C LYS A 135 0.65 -15.20 -6.94
N THR A 136 1.46 -15.84 -6.09
CA THR A 136 1.13 -17.13 -5.48
C THR A 136 -0.09 -17.02 -4.57
N VAL A 137 -0.15 -15.97 -3.74
CA VAL A 137 -1.29 -15.72 -2.86
C VAL A 137 -2.54 -15.44 -3.69
N TYR A 138 -2.43 -14.61 -4.73
CA TYR A 138 -3.53 -14.26 -5.63
C TYR A 138 -4.09 -15.49 -6.35
N ASP A 139 -3.22 -16.31 -6.95
CA ASP A 139 -3.61 -17.54 -7.65
C ASP A 139 -4.27 -18.54 -6.69
N GLY A 140 -3.77 -18.63 -5.45
CA GLY A 140 -4.37 -19.42 -4.39
C GLY A 140 -5.73 -18.89 -3.92
N MET A 141 -5.91 -17.57 -3.86
CA MET A 141 -7.21 -16.95 -3.57
C MET A 141 -8.20 -17.21 -4.70
N PHE A 142 -7.76 -17.10 -5.96
CA PHE A 142 -8.60 -17.43 -7.11
C PHE A 142 -8.98 -18.92 -7.12
N LYS A 143 -8.07 -19.82 -6.76
CA LYS A 143 -8.37 -21.25 -6.59
C LYS A 143 -9.51 -21.47 -5.60
N THR A 144 -9.49 -20.80 -4.44
CA THR A 144 -10.58 -20.84 -3.47
C THR A 144 -11.88 -20.32 -4.06
N ALA A 145 -11.86 -19.15 -4.73
CA ALA A 145 -13.06 -18.58 -5.35
C ALA A 145 -13.70 -19.53 -6.39
N ARG A 146 -12.89 -20.27 -7.14
CA ARG A 146 -13.38 -21.25 -8.13
C ARG A 146 -13.87 -22.56 -7.51
N ALA A 147 -13.24 -23.02 -6.42
CA ALA A 147 -13.66 -24.23 -5.72
C ALA A 147 -14.98 -24.00 -4.95
N PHE A 148 -15.05 -22.91 -4.20
CA PHE A 148 -16.27 -22.43 -3.53
C PHE A 148 -17.15 -21.65 -4.52
N LYS A 149 -17.41 -22.23 -5.69
CA LYS A 149 -18.34 -21.66 -6.68
C LYS A 149 -19.75 -21.53 -6.10
N SER A 150 -20.56 -20.61 -6.63
CA SER A 150 -21.96 -20.50 -6.22
C SER A 150 -22.76 -21.72 -6.66
N SER A 151 -23.75 -22.11 -5.85
CA SER A 151 -24.77 -23.11 -6.21
C SER A 151 -25.77 -22.61 -7.25
N GLY A 152 -25.96 -21.29 -7.37
CA GLY A 152 -26.81 -20.67 -8.40
C GLY A 152 -26.10 -20.57 -9.75
N ASN A 153 -24.97 -19.85 -9.79
CA ASN A 153 -24.15 -19.69 -10.99
C ASN A 153 -22.70 -20.10 -10.74
N SER A 154 -22.28 -21.23 -11.32
CA SER A 154 -20.93 -21.80 -11.14
C SER A 154 -19.75 -20.92 -11.58
N ALA A 155 -20.01 -19.82 -12.29
CA ALA A 155 -19.00 -18.81 -12.63
C ALA A 155 -18.79 -17.77 -11.52
N LEU A 156 -19.73 -17.65 -10.57
CA LEU A 156 -19.67 -16.81 -9.37
C LEU A 156 -19.14 -17.62 -8.18
N MET A 157 -18.88 -16.94 -7.06
CA MET A 157 -18.42 -17.52 -5.81
C MET A 157 -19.57 -17.62 -4.80
N GLY A 158 -19.69 -18.78 -4.13
CA GLY A 158 -20.58 -18.95 -3.00
C GLY A 158 -20.12 -18.08 -1.83
N TRP A 159 -21.05 -17.46 -1.11
CA TRP A 159 -20.73 -16.35 -0.22
C TRP A 159 -19.97 -16.75 1.05
N VAL A 160 -19.95 -18.04 1.42
CA VAL A 160 -19.23 -18.57 2.59
C VAL A 160 -18.05 -19.46 2.18
N VAL A 161 -16.91 -19.24 2.83
CA VAL A 161 -15.78 -20.17 2.85
C VAL A 161 -15.78 -20.94 4.16
N ALA A 162 -15.84 -22.27 4.10
CA ALA A 162 -15.75 -23.16 5.26
C ALA A 162 -14.86 -24.36 4.93
N ASP A 163 -14.09 -24.87 5.90
CA ASP A 163 -13.16 -25.98 5.66
C ASP A 163 -13.87 -27.34 5.60
N SER A 164 -14.62 -27.55 4.53
CA SER A 164 -15.35 -28.79 4.24
C SER A 164 -15.53 -28.94 2.73
N ILE A 165 -15.33 -30.15 2.21
CA ILE A 165 -15.59 -30.43 0.79
C ILE A 165 -17.07 -30.22 0.43
N ASN A 166 -17.97 -30.43 1.40
CA ASN A 166 -19.41 -30.26 1.21
C ASN A 166 -19.84 -28.79 1.16
N ALA A 167 -18.98 -27.85 1.59
CA ALA A 167 -19.23 -26.41 1.46
C ALA A 167 -18.88 -25.88 0.05
N GLN A 168 -18.04 -26.59 -0.70
CA GLN A 168 -17.58 -26.19 -2.03
C GLN A 168 -18.71 -26.38 -3.06
N GLY A 169 -19.36 -25.29 -3.49
CA GLY A 169 -20.52 -25.37 -4.38
C GLY A 169 -21.87 -25.36 -3.68
N HIS A 170 -21.91 -25.14 -2.36
CA HIS A 170 -23.15 -25.21 -1.57
C HIS A 170 -23.93 -23.89 -1.54
N PHE A 171 -23.23 -22.79 -1.25
CA PHE A 171 -23.84 -21.49 -1.00
C PHE A 171 -24.15 -20.74 -2.30
N GLY A 172 -25.23 -19.94 -2.30
CA GLY A 172 -25.46 -18.90 -3.31
C GLY A 172 -24.42 -17.78 -3.22
N SER A 173 -24.41 -16.87 -4.17
CA SER A 173 -23.46 -15.75 -4.25
C SER A 173 -23.89 -14.50 -3.49
N ALA A 174 -22.94 -13.57 -3.34
CA ALA A 174 -23.18 -12.19 -2.92
C ALA A 174 -22.55 -11.24 -3.94
N THR A 175 -23.35 -10.32 -4.49
CA THR A 175 -22.97 -9.51 -5.66
C THR A 175 -21.68 -8.72 -5.46
N ASP A 176 -21.46 -8.11 -4.29
CA ASP A 176 -20.25 -7.33 -4.00
C ASP A 176 -18.97 -8.17 -4.00
N GLY A 177 -19.02 -9.37 -3.43
CA GLY A 177 -17.91 -10.32 -3.49
C GLY A 177 -17.51 -10.64 -4.94
N ASP A 178 -18.48 -10.97 -5.79
CA ASP A 178 -18.21 -11.26 -7.19
C ASP A 178 -17.71 -10.04 -7.98
N LEU A 179 -18.21 -8.83 -7.69
CA LEU A 179 -17.75 -7.59 -8.32
C LEU A 179 -16.27 -7.35 -8.05
N ASP A 180 -15.82 -7.44 -6.80
CA ASP A 180 -14.40 -7.26 -6.44
C ASP A 180 -13.53 -8.41 -7.00
N ILE A 181 -13.99 -9.67 -6.98
CA ILE A 181 -13.24 -10.80 -7.57
C ILE A 181 -13.07 -10.59 -9.08
N ALA A 182 -14.14 -10.28 -9.81
CA ALA A 182 -14.10 -10.03 -11.25
C ALA A 182 -13.19 -8.84 -11.59
N TYR A 183 -13.29 -7.74 -10.84
CA TYR A 183 -12.43 -6.58 -11.01
C TYR A 183 -10.95 -6.90 -10.72
N SER A 184 -10.68 -7.68 -9.68
CA SER A 184 -9.33 -8.10 -9.35
C SER A 184 -8.70 -8.96 -10.46
N LEU A 185 -9.48 -9.74 -11.21
CA LEU A 185 -8.98 -10.52 -12.35
C LEU A 185 -8.57 -9.61 -13.52
N VAL A 186 -9.25 -8.48 -13.69
CA VAL A 186 -8.80 -7.43 -14.62
C VAL A 186 -7.48 -6.83 -14.14
N LEU A 187 -7.35 -6.53 -12.84
CA LEU A 187 -6.06 -6.10 -12.27
C LEU A 187 -4.97 -7.14 -12.50
N ALA A 188 -5.23 -8.43 -12.22
CA ALA A 188 -4.26 -9.50 -12.41
C ALA A 188 -3.81 -9.65 -13.86
N HIS A 189 -4.73 -9.52 -14.82
CA HIS A 189 -4.38 -9.45 -16.24
C HIS A 189 -3.40 -8.31 -16.53
N ASN A 190 -3.66 -7.10 -16.02
CA ASN A 190 -2.77 -5.96 -16.21
C ASN A 190 -1.47 -6.03 -15.39
N GLN A 191 -1.44 -6.82 -14.31
CA GLN A 191 -0.29 -6.99 -13.42
C GLN A 191 0.69 -8.03 -13.95
N TRP A 192 0.19 -9.20 -14.38
CA TRP A 192 1.01 -10.38 -14.70
C TRP A 192 0.79 -10.93 -16.12
N GLY A 193 -0.13 -10.36 -16.90
CA GLY A 193 -0.53 -10.91 -18.19
C GLY A 193 -1.38 -12.18 -18.05
N SER A 194 -1.91 -12.69 -19.16
CA SER A 194 -2.83 -13.85 -19.18
C SER A 194 -2.30 -15.06 -19.96
N SER A 195 -1.00 -15.13 -20.21
CA SER A 195 -0.34 -16.24 -20.92
C SER A 195 0.16 -17.36 -20.01
N GLY A 196 0.07 -17.18 -18.68
CA GLY A 196 0.46 -18.19 -17.69
C GLY A 196 -0.62 -19.25 -17.45
N THR A 197 -0.47 -20.00 -16.35
CA THR A 197 -1.38 -21.10 -15.96
C THR A 197 -2.83 -20.64 -15.82
N ILE A 198 -3.06 -19.43 -15.32
CA ILE A 198 -4.39 -18.83 -15.23
C ILE A 198 -4.47 -17.73 -16.29
N ASN A 199 -5.44 -17.86 -17.19
CA ASN A 199 -5.80 -16.79 -18.11
C ASN A 199 -6.74 -15.80 -17.42
N TYR A 200 -6.19 -14.84 -16.67
CA TYR A 200 -6.98 -13.92 -15.85
C TYR A 200 -8.00 -13.12 -16.67
N LEU A 201 -7.66 -12.72 -17.90
CA LEU A 201 -8.59 -11.98 -18.76
C LEU A 201 -9.80 -12.83 -19.19
N SER A 202 -9.58 -14.10 -19.51
CA SER A 202 -10.65 -15.04 -19.82
C SER A 202 -11.54 -15.28 -18.61
N GLU A 203 -10.95 -15.49 -17.43
CA GLU A 203 -11.69 -15.68 -16.18
C GLU A 203 -12.45 -14.41 -15.76
N ALA A 204 -11.87 -13.23 -15.94
CA ALA A 204 -12.54 -11.95 -15.72
C ALA A 204 -13.78 -11.84 -16.60
N LYS A 205 -13.64 -12.04 -17.93
CA LYS A 205 -14.77 -11.97 -18.87
C LYS A 205 -15.87 -12.98 -18.54
N LYS A 206 -15.49 -14.20 -18.16
CA LYS A 206 -16.42 -15.24 -17.73
C LYS A 206 -17.23 -14.81 -16.51
N MET A 207 -16.56 -14.29 -15.48
CA MET A 207 -17.23 -13.86 -14.25
C MET A 207 -18.05 -12.58 -14.47
N ILE A 208 -17.55 -11.60 -15.22
CA ILE A 208 -18.30 -10.39 -15.61
C ILE A 208 -19.60 -10.76 -16.33
N ASN A 209 -19.54 -11.68 -17.29
CA ASN A 209 -20.74 -12.15 -17.98
C ASN A 209 -21.72 -12.89 -17.05
N ALA A 210 -21.20 -13.63 -16.07
CA ALA A 210 -22.03 -14.27 -15.05
C ALA A 210 -22.71 -13.26 -14.14
N ILE A 211 -22.01 -12.19 -13.72
CA ILE A 211 -22.60 -11.09 -12.94
C ILE A 211 -23.69 -10.40 -13.75
N LYS A 212 -23.48 -10.15 -15.05
CA LYS A 212 -24.55 -9.64 -15.92
C LYS A 212 -25.75 -10.59 -15.96
N ALA A 213 -25.50 -11.89 -16.14
CA ALA A 213 -26.54 -12.89 -16.27
C ALA A 213 -27.36 -13.05 -14.99
N SER A 214 -26.73 -13.05 -13.82
CA SER A 214 -27.38 -13.33 -12.54
C SER A 214 -27.76 -12.08 -11.76
N ASN A 215 -26.93 -11.03 -11.76
CA ASN A 215 -27.03 -9.94 -10.79
C ASN A 215 -27.52 -8.60 -11.35
N VAL A 216 -27.36 -8.35 -12.66
CA VAL A 216 -27.90 -7.15 -13.29
C VAL A 216 -29.39 -7.31 -13.55
N THR A 217 -30.26 -6.54 -12.90
CA THR A 217 -31.72 -6.68 -13.04
C THR A 217 -32.22 -6.11 -14.37
N ASN A 218 -33.45 -6.45 -14.76
CA ASN A 218 -34.11 -5.92 -15.95
C ASN A 218 -34.26 -4.39 -15.89
N GLY A 219 -34.31 -3.81 -14.68
CA GLY A 219 -34.30 -2.36 -14.42
C GLY A 219 -32.91 -1.73 -14.42
N ASN A 220 -31.86 -2.47 -14.83
CA ASN A 220 -30.46 -2.07 -14.79
C ASN A 220 -29.98 -1.67 -13.37
N ARG A 221 -30.46 -2.36 -12.32
CA ARG A 221 -29.86 -2.29 -10.98
C ARG A 221 -28.97 -3.51 -10.73
N LEU A 222 -28.28 -3.52 -9.61
CA LEU A 222 -27.59 -4.70 -9.08
C LEU A 222 -28.45 -5.28 -7.96
N ASN A 223 -28.82 -6.55 -8.09
CA ASN A 223 -29.50 -7.29 -7.01
C ASN A 223 -28.48 -7.75 -5.95
N LEU A 224 -28.93 -8.49 -4.94
CA LEU A 224 -28.12 -8.81 -3.76
C LEU A 224 -27.23 -10.06 -3.92
N GLY A 225 -27.59 -10.93 -4.86
CA GLY A 225 -26.89 -12.17 -5.18
C GLY A 225 -27.65 -12.94 -6.27
N ASP A 226 -27.06 -14.02 -6.76
CA ASP A 226 -27.65 -14.87 -7.80
C ASP A 226 -28.87 -15.70 -7.35
N TRP A 227 -29.18 -15.67 -6.05
CA TRP A 227 -30.42 -16.19 -5.48
C TRP A 227 -31.60 -15.21 -5.63
N ASP A 228 -31.32 -13.94 -5.96
CA ASP A 228 -32.33 -12.89 -6.09
C ASP A 228 -32.85 -12.78 -7.54
N THR A 229 -34.04 -12.21 -7.71
CA THR A 229 -34.76 -12.23 -8.98
C THR A 229 -34.23 -11.18 -9.98
N LYS A 230 -34.38 -11.44 -11.28
CA LYS A 230 -34.04 -10.46 -12.34
C LYS A 230 -34.98 -9.25 -12.37
N THR A 231 -36.13 -9.32 -11.71
CA THR A 231 -37.09 -8.22 -11.57
C THR A 231 -36.92 -7.44 -10.27
N ALA A 232 -35.95 -7.81 -9.44
CA ALA A 232 -35.64 -7.15 -8.18
C ALA A 232 -35.44 -5.65 -8.37
N THR A 233 -36.08 -4.88 -7.49
CA THR A 233 -35.83 -3.44 -7.35
C THR A 233 -34.99 -3.15 -6.11
N ASN A 234 -34.86 -4.11 -5.19
CA ASN A 234 -33.95 -4.02 -4.07
C ASN A 234 -32.50 -4.02 -4.53
N SER A 235 -31.67 -3.28 -3.82
CA SER A 235 -30.24 -3.16 -4.10
C SER A 235 -29.51 -2.71 -2.85
N ARG A 236 -28.23 -3.11 -2.73
CA ARG A 236 -27.35 -2.69 -1.66
C ARG A 236 -26.37 -1.64 -2.22
N PRO A 237 -26.44 -0.36 -1.81
CA PRO A 237 -25.63 0.70 -2.42
C PRO A 237 -24.12 0.53 -2.33
N SER A 238 -23.60 -0.24 -1.38
CA SER A 238 -22.17 -0.57 -1.32
C SER A 238 -21.68 -1.40 -2.50
N ASP A 239 -22.59 -2.04 -3.24
CA ASP A 239 -22.30 -2.84 -4.43
C ASP A 239 -22.20 -1.94 -5.67
N TRP A 240 -22.51 -0.65 -5.56
CA TRP A 240 -22.47 0.31 -6.65
C TRP A 240 -21.01 0.75 -6.89
N MET A 241 -20.16 -0.21 -7.22
CA MET A 241 -18.74 -0.06 -7.50
C MET A 241 -18.55 0.51 -8.90
N LEU A 242 -18.96 1.76 -9.11
CA LEU A 242 -19.14 2.35 -10.44
C LEU A 242 -17.87 2.28 -11.30
N SER A 243 -16.69 2.52 -10.71
CA SER A 243 -15.41 2.36 -11.39
C SER A 243 -15.09 0.91 -11.82
N HIS A 244 -15.61 -0.10 -11.12
CA HIS A 244 -15.49 -1.51 -11.52
C HIS A 244 -16.39 -1.80 -12.72
N LEU A 245 -17.62 -1.27 -12.71
CA LEU A 245 -18.54 -1.40 -13.83
C LEU A 245 -17.98 -0.72 -15.10
N ARG A 246 -17.25 0.40 -14.94
CA ARG A 246 -16.49 1.01 -16.04
C ARG A 246 -15.40 0.08 -16.56
N ALA A 247 -14.60 -0.54 -15.68
CA ALA A 247 -13.60 -1.51 -16.09
C ALA A 247 -14.22 -2.74 -16.78
N PHE A 248 -15.43 -3.17 -16.37
CA PHE A 248 -16.14 -4.25 -17.04
C PHE A 248 -16.56 -3.86 -18.45
N TYR A 249 -17.05 -2.63 -18.65
CA TYR A 249 -17.26 -2.09 -19.99
C TYR A 249 -15.96 -2.06 -20.79
N ASP A 250 -14.86 -1.52 -20.25
CA ASP A 250 -13.58 -1.42 -20.96
C ASP A 250 -13.06 -2.80 -21.44
N VAL A 251 -13.30 -3.85 -20.66
CA VAL A 251 -12.85 -5.22 -20.97
C VAL A 251 -13.78 -5.97 -21.93
N THR A 252 -15.09 -5.69 -21.89
CA THR A 252 -16.11 -6.45 -22.62
C THR A 252 -16.70 -5.73 -23.83
N GLY A 253 -16.66 -4.39 -23.85
CA GLY A 253 -17.43 -3.56 -24.78
C GLY A 253 -18.94 -3.57 -24.54
N ASP A 254 -19.42 -4.17 -23.46
CA ASP A 254 -20.85 -4.40 -23.22
C ASP A 254 -21.55 -3.17 -22.62
N GLN A 255 -22.41 -2.54 -23.42
CA GLN A 255 -23.12 -1.31 -23.05
C GLN A 255 -24.05 -1.47 -21.83
N THR A 256 -24.43 -2.69 -21.46
CA THR A 256 -25.22 -2.94 -20.25
C THR A 256 -24.58 -2.31 -19.01
N TRP A 257 -23.26 -2.35 -18.88
CA TRP A 257 -22.57 -1.78 -17.70
C TRP A 257 -22.75 -0.26 -17.60
N ILE A 258 -22.75 0.45 -18.73
CA ILE A 258 -22.98 1.89 -18.76
C ILE A 258 -24.44 2.21 -18.38
N ASN A 259 -25.38 1.39 -18.85
CA ASN A 259 -26.79 1.55 -18.49
C ASN A 259 -27.02 1.33 -16.99
N VAL A 260 -26.36 0.33 -16.40
CA VAL A 260 -26.36 0.10 -14.95
C VAL A 260 -25.80 1.31 -14.22
N ILE A 261 -24.63 1.81 -14.58
CA ILE A 261 -24.04 3.01 -13.94
C ILE A 261 -25.01 4.20 -13.95
N ASN A 262 -25.65 4.49 -15.09
CA ASN A 262 -26.60 5.59 -15.20
C ASN A 262 -27.86 5.37 -14.34
N SER A 263 -28.37 4.15 -14.28
CA SER A 263 -29.50 3.78 -13.43
C SER A 263 -29.16 3.92 -11.94
N LEU A 264 -27.98 3.49 -11.53
CA LEU A 264 -27.50 3.58 -10.14
C LEU A 264 -27.28 5.04 -9.70
N TYR A 265 -26.71 5.91 -10.55
CA TYR A 265 -26.64 7.35 -10.27
C TYR A 265 -28.04 7.98 -10.14
N THR A 266 -28.99 7.55 -10.96
CA THR A 266 -30.38 8.02 -10.87
C THR A 266 -31.02 7.61 -9.55
N ALA A 267 -30.88 6.34 -9.15
CA ALA A 267 -31.36 5.84 -7.87
C ALA A 267 -30.70 6.55 -6.68
N TYR A 268 -29.38 6.78 -6.73
CA TYR A 268 -28.67 7.56 -5.70
C TYR A 268 -29.28 8.96 -5.57
N THR A 269 -29.49 9.64 -6.69
CA THR A 269 -30.03 11.01 -6.71
C THR A 269 -31.45 11.06 -6.15
N GLN A 270 -32.30 10.08 -6.48
CA GLN A 270 -33.64 9.94 -5.92
C GLN A 270 -33.59 9.83 -4.38
N VAL A 271 -32.79 8.88 -3.86
CA VAL A 271 -32.69 8.67 -2.41
C VAL A 271 -32.09 9.90 -1.72
N SER A 272 -31.00 10.44 -2.26
CA SER A 272 -30.32 11.60 -1.65
C SER A 272 -31.21 12.82 -1.61
N ASN A 273 -31.98 13.11 -2.66
CA ASN A 273 -32.85 14.29 -2.68
C ASN A 273 -34.05 14.15 -1.74
N SER A 274 -34.63 12.96 -1.64
CA SER A 274 -35.85 12.74 -0.84
C SER A 274 -35.59 12.44 0.63
N TYR A 275 -34.48 11.78 0.97
CA TYR A 275 -34.26 11.22 2.32
C TYR A 275 -32.97 11.70 3.00
N ALA A 276 -32.01 12.24 2.23
CA ALA A 276 -30.69 12.64 2.72
C ALA A 276 -30.24 13.99 2.14
N SER A 277 -31.18 14.92 2.00
CA SER A 277 -30.97 16.16 1.21
C SER A 277 -29.86 17.04 1.77
N THR A 278 -29.62 16.99 3.08
CA THR A 278 -28.57 17.72 3.79
C THR A 278 -27.25 16.98 3.89
N THR A 279 -27.26 15.64 3.88
CA THR A 279 -26.09 14.83 4.22
C THR A 279 -25.44 14.18 2.99
N GLY A 280 -26.21 13.89 1.94
CA GLY A 280 -25.74 13.12 0.80
C GLY A 280 -25.58 11.62 1.07
N LEU A 281 -25.92 11.15 2.26
CA LEU A 281 -25.84 9.75 2.66
C LEU A 281 -26.83 8.88 1.88
N ILE A 282 -26.61 7.56 1.93
CA ILE A 282 -27.51 6.54 1.41
C ILE A 282 -27.63 5.41 2.43
N SER A 283 -28.74 4.69 2.42
CA SER A 283 -29.00 3.59 3.34
C SER A 283 -28.29 2.30 2.96
N ASP A 284 -28.15 1.38 3.91
CA ASP A 284 -27.59 0.04 3.70
C ASP A 284 -28.31 -0.72 2.59
N PHE A 285 -29.64 -0.62 2.55
CA PHE A 285 -30.44 -1.18 1.46
C PHE A 285 -31.41 -0.14 0.91
N ILE A 286 -31.69 -0.25 -0.38
CA ILE A 286 -32.76 0.48 -1.05
C ILE A 286 -33.77 -0.51 -1.65
N VAL A 287 -35.01 -0.06 -1.82
CA VAL A 287 -36.10 -0.81 -2.46
C VAL A 287 -36.87 0.10 -3.42
N ASP A 288 -37.74 -0.50 -4.23
CA ASP A 288 -38.71 0.15 -5.12
C ASP A 288 -38.11 1.04 -6.23
N ASN A 289 -38.97 1.48 -7.16
CA ASN A 289 -38.66 2.47 -8.18
C ASN A 289 -39.85 3.45 -8.30
N PRO A 290 -39.75 4.72 -7.86
CA PRO A 290 -38.54 5.43 -7.41
C PRO A 290 -37.84 4.80 -6.19
N ALA A 291 -36.51 4.89 -6.16
CA ALA A 291 -35.69 4.32 -5.09
C ALA A 291 -35.95 5.01 -3.75
N LYS A 292 -36.11 4.21 -2.69
CA LYS A 292 -36.20 4.68 -1.30
C LYS A 292 -35.43 3.75 -0.35
N PRO A 293 -35.09 4.19 0.88
CA PRO A 293 -34.50 3.32 1.89
C PRO A 293 -35.39 2.10 2.15
N ALA A 294 -34.77 0.93 2.33
CA ALA A 294 -35.45 -0.26 2.83
C ALA A 294 -36.04 -0.02 4.24
N PRO A 295 -37.00 -0.82 4.71
CA PRO A 295 -37.43 -0.77 6.11
C PRO A 295 -36.31 -1.21 7.07
N GLU A 296 -36.50 -0.99 8.37
CA GLU A 296 -35.68 -1.61 9.41
C GLU A 296 -35.78 -3.15 9.34
N TRP A 297 -34.75 -3.87 9.78
CA TRP A 297 -34.69 -5.35 9.76
C TRP A 297 -34.90 -5.96 8.38
N TYR A 298 -34.54 -5.24 7.32
CA TYR A 298 -34.65 -5.78 5.97
C TYR A 298 -33.72 -7.00 5.82
N LEU A 299 -34.28 -8.12 5.36
CA LEU A 299 -33.59 -9.42 5.23
C LEU A 299 -33.06 -9.98 6.56
N ASP A 300 -33.65 -9.57 7.68
CA ASP A 300 -33.24 -9.99 9.03
C ASP A 300 -31.74 -9.73 9.34
N GLU A 301 -31.09 -8.78 8.65
CA GLU A 301 -29.68 -8.46 8.90
C GLU A 301 -29.48 -7.77 10.26
N PHE A 302 -30.07 -6.58 10.43
CA PHE A 302 -30.06 -5.79 11.68
C PHE A 302 -31.07 -4.63 11.56
N LYS A 303 -31.30 -3.91 12.66
CA LYS A 303 -32.30 -2.85 12.73
C LYS A 303 -32.03 -1.71 11.75
N GLU A 304 -30.79 -1.27 11.64
CA GLU A 304 -30.37 -0.05 10.93
C GLU A 304 -30.28 -0.19 9.40
N THR A 305 -30.91 -1.20 8.78
CA THR A 305 -30.90 -1.43 7.32
C THR A 305 -31.44 -0.26 6.48
N ASN A 306 -32.20 0.64 7.12
CA ASN A 306 -32.75 1.87 6.54
C ASN A 306 -31.83 3.10 6.67
N ALA A 307 -30.65 2.96 7.27
CA ALA A 307 -29.74 4.05 7.62
C ALA A 307 -28.35 3.89 6.98
N PHE A 308 -27.47 4.89 7.13
CA PHE A 308 -26.07 4.77 6.72
C PHE A 308 -25.33 3.96 7.79
N TYR A 309 -25.22 2.65 7.58
CA TYR A 309 -24.69 1.70 8.54
C TYR A 309 -23.56 0.85 7.92
N TYR A 310 -23.31 -0.37 8.41
CA TYR A 310 -22.10 -1.12 8.07
C TYR A 310 -22.00 -1.44 6.57
N ASN A 311 -23.10 -1.70 5.86
CA ASN A 311 -23.02 -1.85 4.40
C ASN A 311 -22.70 -0.51 3.73
N ALA A 312 -23.54 0.52 3.97
CA ALA A 312 -23.42 1.81 3.31
C ALA A 312 -22.13 2.58 3.67
N SER A 313 -21.48 2.24 4.77
CA SER A 313 -20.18 2.79 5.17
C SER A 313 -19.13 2.72 4.05
N ARG A 314 -19.24 1.72 3.16
CA ARG A 314 -18.34 1.48 2.02
C ARG A 314 -18.59 2.41 0.83
N VAL A 315 -19.80 2.94 0.70
CA VAL A 315 -20.28 3.75 -0.45
C VAL A 315 -19.39 4.94 -0.79
N PRO A 316 -18.91 5.76 0.18
CA PRO A 316 -18.12 6.94 -0.15
C PRO A 316 -16.86 6.62 -0.97
N LEU A 317 -16.16 5.51 -0.66
CA LEU A 317 -15.02 5.05 -1.46
C LEU A 317 -15.47 4.59 -2.85
N ARG A 318 -16.49 3.73 -2.92
CA ARG A 318 -16.98 3.15 -4.19
C ARG A 318 -17.44 4.22 -5.18
N ILE A 319 -18.06 5.29 -4.68
CA ILE A 319 -18.48 6.43 -5.47
C ILE A 319 -17.28 7.28 -5.91
N VAL A 320 -16.44 7.76 -4.98
CA VAL A 320 -15.38 8.73 -5.30
C VAL A 320 -14.35 8.19 -6.31
N MET A 321 -14.15 6.87 -6.31
CA MET A 321 -13.26 6.21 -7.27
C MET A 321 -13.70 6.37 -8.73
N ASP A 322 -14.99 6.53 -9.04
CA ASP A 322 -15.44 6.75 -10.43
C ASP A 322 -15.00 8.13 -10.94
N TYR A 323 -15.05 9.17 -10.10
CA TYR A 323 -14.47 10.46 -10.44
C TYR A 323 -12.95 10.37 -10.56
N ALA A 324 -12.27 9.71 -9.62
CA ALA A 324 -10.81 9.59 -9.65
C ALA A 324 -10.26 8.87 -10.88
N LEU A 325 -10.89 7.76 -11.28
CA LEU A 325 -10.39 6.90 -12.37
C LEU A 325 -11.00 7.22 -13.74
N TYR A 326 -12.19 7.82 -13.78
CA TYR A 326 -12.96 8.04 -15.00
C TYR A 326 -13.51 9.47 -15.17
N GLY A 327 -13.35 10.35 -14.18
CA GLY A 327 -13.72 11.77 -14.28
C GLY A 327 -15.23 12.04 -14.24
N ASP A 328 -16.06 11.09 -13.80
CA ASP A 328 -17.52 11.28 -13.76
C ASP A 328 -17.91 12.31 -12.68
N THR A 329 -18.43 13.46 -13.11
CA THR A 329 -18.73 14.59 -12.23
C THR A 329 -19.94 14.34 -11.32
N ARG A 330 -20.79 13.35 -11.63
CA ARG A 330 -21.88 12.92 -10.74
C ARG A 330 -21.32 12.29 -9.46
N SER A 331 -20.27 11.48 -9.58
CA SER A 331 -19.52 10.94 -8.43
C SER A 331 -18.94 12.06 -7.58
N LYS A 332 -18.25 13.03 -8.19
CA LYS A 332 -17.71 14.20 -7.46
C LYS A 332 -18.80 14.93 -6.68
N THR A 333 -19.95 15.18 -7.30
CA THR A 333 -21.08 15.88 -6.67
C THR A 333 -21.56 15.15 -5.41
N ILE A 334 -21.70 13.83 -5.49
CA ILE A 334 -22.11 12.99 -4.36
C ILE A 334 -21.04 12.99 -3.25
N ALA A 335 -19.78 12.79 -3.63
CA ALA A 335 -18.65 12.76 -2.70
C ALA A 335 -18.45 14.08 -1.95
N ASP A 336 -18.50 15.22 -2.66
CA ASP A 336 -18.40 16.56 -2.08
C ASP A 336 -19.52 16.81 -1.05
N LYS A 337 -20.75 16.39 -1.36
CA LYS A 337 -21.91 16.57 -0.47
C LYS A 337 -21.71 15.83 0.86
N MET A 338 -21.27 14.57 0.80
CA MET A 338 -20.94 13.78 2.01
C MET A 338 -19.78 14.41 2.79
N ALA A 339 -18.72 14.82 2.08
CA ALA A 339 -17.52 15.41 2.69
C ALA A 339 -17.81 16.73 3.41
N VAL A 340 -18.59 17.62 2.81
CA VAL A 340 -19.00 18.89 3.43
C VAL A 340 -19.82 18.63 4.69
N TRP A 341 -20.82 17.75 4.62
CA TRP A 341 -21.66 17.42 5.77
C TRP A 341 -20.84 16.84 6.92
N ILE A 342 -20.05 15.78 6.69
CA ILE A 342 -19.37 15.07 7.78
C ILE A 342 -18.29 15.94 8.44
N LYS A 343 -17.57 16.73 7.64
CA LYS A 343 -16.55 17.68 8.13
C LYS A 343 -17.21 18.71 9.05
N GLY A 344 -18.37 19.25 8.67
CA GLY A 344 -19.15 20.14 9.52
C GLY A 344 -19.69 19.47 10.79
N LYS A 345 -20.28 18.27 10.65
CA LYS A 345 -20.87 17.49 11.74
C LYS A 345 -19.88 17.18 12.86
N THR A 346 -18.62 16.97 12.52
CA THR A 346 -17.56 16.53 13.44
C THR A 346 -16.65 17.66 13.91
N GLY A 347 -16.95 18.92 13.56
CA GLY A 347 -16.10 20.06 13.92
C GLY A 347 -14.68 19.94 13.36
N ASN A 348 -14.53 19.41 12.14
CA ASN A 348 -13.25 19.12 11.49
C ASN A 348 -12.37 18.06 12.18
N SER A 349 -12.92 17.19 13.04
CA SER A 349 -12.18 16.09 13.66
C SER A 349 -12.57 14.72 13.08
N PRO A 350 -11.67 14.02 12.35
CA PRO A 350 -11.92 12.65 11.88
C PRO A 350 -12.30 11.67 13.01
N ALA A 351 -11.73 11.85 14.21
CA ALA A 351 -12.06 11.05 15.39
C ALA A 351 -13.51 11.30 15.90
N GLY A 352 -14.15 12.37 15.43
CA GLY A 352 -15.57 12.66 15.70
C GLY A 352 -16.53 11.81 14.88
N ILE A 353 -16.07 11.13 13.81
CA ILE A 353 -16.93 10.28 12.97
C ILE A 353 -17.38 9.05 13.77
N LYS A 354 -18.69 8.79 13.78
CA LYS A 354 -19.32 7.66 14.47
C LYS A 354 -19.63 6.50 13.53
N ALA A 355 -19.70 5.30 14.10
CA ALA A 355 -20.02 4.06 13.41
C ALA A 355 -21.52 3.95 13.09
N GLY A 356 -22.03 4.85 12.25
CA GLY A 356 -23.41 4.82 11.76
C GLY A 356 -24.19 6.12 11.99
N TYR A 357 -25.02 6.47 11.01
CA TYR A 357 -25.86 7.67 11.03
C TYR A 357 -27.24 7.42 10.42
N SER A 358 -28.27 8.05 10.96
CA SER A 358 -29.51 8.26 10.21
C SER A 358 -29.22 9.05 8.93
N LEU A 359 -30.09 8.93 7.92
CA LEU A 359 -29.92 9.69 6.67
C LEU A 359 -30.02 11.22 6.87
N SER A 360 -30.67 11.67 7.95
CA SER A 360 -30.69 13.07 8.39
C SER A 360 -29.44 13.52 9.15
N GLY A 361 -28.52 12.60 9.49
CA GLY A 361 -27.22 12.89 10.09
C GLY A 361 -27.15 12.80 11.62
N THR A 362 -28.09 12.10 12.26
CA THR A 362 -28.02 11.76 13.68
C THR A 362 -27.13 10.54 13.87
N ALA A 363 -26.14 10.63 14.76
CA ALA A 363 -25.27 9.48 15.06
C ALA A 363 -26.09 8.37 15.73
N LEU A 364 -25.92 7.14 15.26
CA LEU A 364 -26.61 5.96 15.81
C LEU A 364 -25.78 5.26 16.88
N ASN A 365 -24.46 5.42 16.81
CA ASN A 365 -23.49 4.85 17.75
C ASN A 365 -22.61 5.94 18.37
N SER A 366 -22.04 5.65 19.55
CA SER A 366 -21.13 6.55 20.27
C SER A 366 -19.65 6.34 19.93
N TYR A 367 -19.30 5.17 19.38
CA TYR A 367 -17.94 4.78 19.01
C TYR A 367 -17.63 5.05 17.53
N SER A 368 -16.35 4.97 17.18
CA SER A 368 -15.81 5.22 15.83
C SER A 368 -15.21 3.95 15.26
N GLU A 369 -15.33 3.75 13.95
CA GLU A 369 -14.72 2.62 13.24
C GLU A 369 -14.11 3.03 11.91
N ALA A 370 -13.04 2.36 11.51
CA ALA A 370 -12.29 2.71 10.31
C ALA A 370 -13.11 2.53 9.04
N VAL A 371 -14.03 1.55 9.01
CA VAL A 371 -14.92 1.36 7.86
C VAL A 371 -15.89 2.52 7.62
N PHE A 372 -16.17 3.35 8.64
CA PHE A 372 -16.95 4.58 8.48
C PHE A 372 -16.04 5.79 8.23
N THR A 373 -14.98 5.92 9.02
CA THR A 373 -14.08 7.08 8.96
C THR A 373 -13.34 7.13 7.62
N ALA A 374 -12.68 6.04 7.22
CA ALA A 374 -11.79 6.05 6.06
C ALA A 374 -12.51 6.39 4.73
N PRO A 375 -13.68 5.82 4.40
CA PRO A 375 -14.40 6.18 3.18
C PRO A 375 -14.86 7.65 3.16
N LEU A 376 -15.29 8.19 4.31
CA LEU A 376 -15.69 9.59 4.42
C LEU A 376 -14.50 10.56 4.29
N ILE A 377 -13.28 10.13 4.67
CA ILE A 377 -12.05 10.86 4.33
C ILE A 377 -11.77 10.75 2.82
N SER A 378 -11.90 9.57 2.21
CA SER A 378 -11.70 9.36 0.78
C SER A 378 -12.61 10.24 -0.07
N ALA A 379 -13.90 10.38 0.29
CA ALA A 379 -14.83 11.26 -0.41
C ALA A 379 -14.41 12.73 -0.40
N ALA A 380 -13.66 13.18 0.62
CA ALA A 380 -13.19 14.57 0.71
C ALA A 380 -11.99 14.87 -0.19
N THR A 381 -11.40 13.86 -0.85
CA THR A 381 -10.23 14.06 -1.71
C THR A 381 -10.54 14.76 -3.04
N THR A 382 -11.80 15.00 -3.36
CA THR A 382 -12.28 15.66 -4.59
C THR A 382 -12.09 17.18 -4.62
N SER A 383 -11.60 17.80 -3.54
CA SER A 383 -11.44 19.24 -3.43
C SER A 383 -10.27 19.66 -2.56
N THR A 384 -9.47 20.61 -3.04
CA THR A 384 -8.36 21.23 -2.30
C THR A 384 -8.83 21.95 -1.03
N SER A 385 -10.09 22.38 -0.94
CA SER A 385 -10.68 22.99 0.26
C SER A 385 -10.77 22.03 1.46
N HIS A 386 -10.57 20.73 1.23
CA HIS A 386 -10.55 19.70 2.27
C HIS A 386 -9.14 19.24 2.65
N GLN A 387 -8.08 19.89 2.18
CA GLN A 387 -6.70 19.41 2.38
C GLN A 387 -6.34 19.15 3.85
N ALA A 388 -6.65 20.07 4.76
CA ALA A 388 -6.38 19.87 6.20
C ALA A 388 -7.17 18.69 6.80
N TRP A 389 -8.39 18.47 6.32
CA TRP A 389 -9.24 17.34 6.73
C TRP A 389 -8.70 16.01 6.20
N VAL A 390 -8.28 15.97 4.93
CA VAL A 390 -7.63 14.78 4.32
C VAL A 390 -6.31 14.46 5.03
N ASN A 391 -5.53 15.48 5.41
CA ASN A 391 -4.31 15.31 6.20
C ASN A 391 -4.60 14.68 7.57
N ALA A 392 -5.53 15.25 8.34
CA ALA A 392 -5.92 14.70 9.64
C ALA A 392 -6.51 13.28 9.53
N GLY A 393 -7.30 13.04 8.47
CA GLY A 393 -7.86 11.72 8.17
C GLY A 393 -6.78 10.68 7.92
N TRP A 394 -5.77 11.01 7.11
CA TRP A 394 -4.62 10.15 6.88
C TRP A 394 -3.87 9.78 8.17
N ASP A 395 -3.62 10.77 9.03
CA ASP A 395 -2.94 10.56 10.31
C ASP A 395 -3.70 9.60 11.24
N TRP A 396 -5.03 9.67 11.20
CA TRP A 396 -5.91 8.75 11.93
C TRP A 396 -5.89 7.35 11.30
N MET A 397 -6.10 7.26 9.98
CA MET A 397 -6.28 6.02 9.23
C MET A 397 -5.03 5.15 9.21
N LYS A 398 -3.83 5.73 9.07
CA LYS A 398 -2.57 4.96 8.91
C LYS A 398 -2.26 4.03 10.08
N ASN A 399 -2.85 4.28 11.25
CA ASN A 399 -2.67 3.48 12.46
C ASN A 399 -3.96 2.80 12.95
N ALA A 400 -5.13 3.10 12.35
CA ALA A 400 -6.41 2.58 12.81
C ALA A 400 -6.51 1.08 12.52
N LYS A 401 -6.57 0.25 13.57
CA LYS A 401 -6.65 -1.22 13.47
C LYS A 401 -7.71 -1.73 14.45
N SER A 402 -8.62 -2.59 14.00
CA SER A 402 -9.66 -3.19 14.84
C SER A 402 -10.02 -4.62 14.37
N SER A 403 -10.96 -4.72 13.44
CA SER A 403 -11.60 -5.96 12.98
C SER A 403 -11.24 -6.25 11.53
N TYR A 404 -11.54 -7.47 11.07
CA TYR A 404 -11.39 -7.86 9.66
C TYR A 404 -11.98 -6.82 8.71
N PHE A 405 -13.21 -6.38 8.98
CA PHE A 405 -13.98 -5.52 8.09
C PHE A 405 -13.38 -4.12 8.05
N SER A 406 -13.16 -3.51 9.21
CA SER A 406 -12.54 -2.18 9.33
C SER A 406 -11.12 -2.15 8.79
N ASP A 407 -10.30 -3.17 9.05
CA ASP A 407 -8.91 -3.19 8.60
C ASP A 407 -8.79 -3.40 7.09
N SER A 408 -9.58 -4.32 6.53
CA SER A 408 -9.57 -4.59 5.09
C SER A 408 -10.01 -3.36 4.30
N PHE A 409 -11.11 -2.74 4.71
CA PHE A 409 -11.62 -1.58 3.99
C PHE A 409 -10.75 -0.33 4.23
N ASN A 410 -10.15 -0.15 5.41
CA ASN A 410 -9.19 0.92 5.64
C ASN A 410 -7.95 0.78 4.74
N LEU A 411 -7.43 -0.44 4.54
CA LEU A 411 -6.31 -0.67 3.61
C LEU A 411 -6.68 -0.32 2.16
N LEU A 412 -7.88 -0.68 1.71
CA LEU A 412 -8.40 -0.26 0.39
C LEU A 412 -8.46 1.27 0.24
N ASN A 413 -8.87 1.99 1.30
CA ASN A 413 -8.86 3.46 1.31
C ASN A 413 -7.44 4.03 1.32
N LEU A 414 -6.51 3.45 2.09
CA LEU A 414 -5.10 3.87 2.10
C LEU A 414 -4.45 3.67 0.72
N LEU A 415 -4.75 2.55 0.04
CA LEU A 415 -4.33 2.29 -1.34
C LEU A 415 -4.88 3.35 -2.31
N TYR A 416 -6.17 3.68 -2.21
CA TYR A 416 -6.79 4.74 -3.02
C TYR A 416 -6.17 6.12 -2.75
N ILE A 417 -6.20 6.61 -1.51
CA ILE A 417 -5.79 7.97 -1.14
C ILE A 417 -4.30 8.21 -1.44
N SER A 418 -3.45 7.19 -1.27
CA SER A 418 -2.02 7.29 -1.62
C SER A 418 -1.75 7.28 -3.13
N GLY A 419 -2.76 6.99 -3.96
CA GLY A 419 -2.62 6.81 -5.40
C GLY A 419 -2.03 5.45 -5.80
N ASN A 420 -2.09 4.44 -4.93
CA ASN A 420 -1.62 3.09 -5.25
C ASN A 420 -2.72 2.18 -5.79
N TRP A 421 -3.95 2.68 -5.97
CA TRP A 421 -5.02 2.00 -6.71
C TRP A 421 -5.07 2.48 -8.17
N TRP A 422 -4.26 1.89 -9.04
CA TRP A 422 -4.18 2.29 -10.44
C TRP A 422 -5.41 1.84 -11.27
N LYS A 423 -5.65 2.53 -12.39
CA LYS A 423 -6.75 2.21 -13.32
C LYS A 423 -6.38 1.00 -14.20
N PRO A 424 -7.16 -0.11 -14.18
CA PRO A 424 -6.97 -1.21 -15.12
C PRO A 424 -7.26 -0.79 -16.57
N GLY A 425 -6.62 -1.44 -17.55
CA GLY A 425 -6.87 -1.20 -18.98
C GLY A 425 -6.08 -0.06 -19.64
N SER A 426 -5.20 0.65 -18.94
CA SER A 426 -4.36 1.74 -19.51
C SER A 426 -3.14 1.26 -20.33
N GLY A 427 -3.21 0.06 -20.93
CA GLY A 427 -2.11 -0.56 -21.68
C GLY A 427 -2.58 -1.24 -22.96
N GLY A 428 -2.91 -0.44 -23.99
CA GLY A 428 -3.25 -0.94 -25.33
C GLY A 428 -3.59 0.17 -26.33
N THR A 429 -2.57 0.66 -27.05
CA THR A 429 -2.57 1.48 -28.30
C THR A 429 -3.41 2.77 -28.36
N SER A 430 -2.74 3.92 -28.27
CA SER A 430 -3.14 5.14 -29.00
C SER A 430 -2.03 5.48 -30.01
N PRO A 431 -2.35 5.68 -31.31
CA PRO A 431 -1.35 6.03 -32.31
C PRO A 431 -0.85 7.45 -32.05
N SER A 432 0.47 7.61 -32.09
CA SER A 432 1.11 8.93 -32.14
C SER A 432 0.45 9.76 -33.25
N PRO A 433 0.04 11.02 -33.02
CA PRO A 433 -0.43 11.87 -34.09
C PRO A 433 0.75 12.16 -35.03
N THR A 434 0.64 11.64 -36.25
CA THR A 434 1.49 12.01 -37.39
C THR A 434 1.30 13.51 -37.68
N PRO A 435 2.35 14.34 -37.68
CA PRO A 435 2.21 15.71 -38.15
C PRO A 435 2.06 15.73 -39.67
N THR A 436 0.92 16.24 -40.12
CA THR A 436 0.60 16.61 -41.51
C THR A 436 1.60 17.63 -42.04
N ALA A 437 2.21 17.35 -43.20
CA ALA A 437 3.11 18.24 -43.91
C ALA A 437 2.33 19.24 -44.80
N THR A 438 2.74 20.51 -44.80
CA THR A 438 2.34 21.58 -45.75
C THR A 438 3.64 22.28 -46.21
N PRO A 439 3.73 22.72 -47.49
CA PRO A 439 4.83 22.32 -48.36
C PRO A 439 6.03 23.27 -48.40
N THR A 440 7.20 22.69 -48.66
CA THR A 440 8.45 23.39 -48.98
C THR A 440 8.54 23.67 -50.49
N PRO A 441 9.00 24.85 -50.94
CA PRO A 441 9.38 25.05 -52.34
C PRO A 441 10.64 24.24 -52.70
N THR A 442 10.53 23.54 -53.82
CA THR A 442 11.47 22.59 -54.44
C THR A 442 12.70 23.29 -55.09
N PRO A 443 13.69 22.57 -55.62
CA PRO A 443 14.94 22.22 -54.94
C PRO A 443 16.17 22.71 -55.73
N THR A 444 17.38 22.58 -55.20
CA THR A 444 18.53 22.23 -56.07
C THR A 444 19.56 21.39 -55.31
N ALA A 445 19.67 20.14 -55.80
CA ALA A 445 20.75 19.15 -55.77
C ALA A 445 21.52 18.84 -54.47
N THR A 446 21.18 17.70 -53.87
CA THR A 446 21.99 16.95 -52.89
C THR A 446 22.53 15.66 -53.53
N PRO A 447 23.84 15.36 -53.47
CA PRO A 447 24.38 14.02 -53.64
C PRO A 447 24.39 13.20 -52.32
N SER A 448 24.40 11.87 -52.50
CA SER A 448 24.30 10.71 -51.58
C SER A 448 24.91 10.76 -50.15
N PRO A 449 24.44 9.90 -49.21
CA PRO A 449 24.67 10.00 -47.77
C PRO A 449 26.02 9.43 -47.31
N THR A 450 26.60 10.04 -46.28
CA THR A 450 27.76 9.53 -45.53
C THR A 450 27.30 8.91 -44.22
N THR A 451 27.95 7.81 -43.83
CA THR A 451 27.71 7.02 -42.61
C THR A 451 28.03 7.78 -41.32
N THR A 452 27.08 7.84 -40.38
CA THR A 452 27.30 8.34 -39.01
C THR A 452 27.44 7.17 -38.01
N PRO A 453 28.56 7.07 -37.26
CA PRO A 453 28.76 6.09 -36.19
C PRO A 453 28.08 6.49 -34.86
N SER A 454 27.90 5.47 -34.01
CA SER A 454 27.38 5.43 -32.63
C SER A 454 27.67 6.67 -31.76
N PRO A 455 26.71 7.13 -30.91
CA PRO A 455 26.91 8.30 -30.07
C PRO A 455 28.04 8.08 -29.05
N THR A 456 29.07 8.91 -29.18
CA THR A 456 30.17 9.06 -28.23
C THR A 456 29.73 9.96 -27.09
N ALA A 457 30.09 9.60 -25.86
CA ALA A 457 29.85 10.37 -24.64
C ALA A 457 30.51 11.76 -24.72
N THR A 458 29.72 12.81 -24.50
CA THR A 458 30.21 14.15 -24.16
C THR A 458 29.96 14.42 -22.68
N SER A 459 31.05 14.52 -21.92
CA SER A 459 31.08 14.99 -20.55
C SER A 459 30.68 16.48 -20.47
N GLY A 460 29.45 16.76 -20.06
CA GLY A 460 29.11 18.03 -19.41
C GLY A 460 29.66 18.04 -17.98
N PRO A 461 29.93 19.21 -17.36
CA PRO A 461 30.73 19.30 -16.16
C PRO A 461 30.14 18.43 -15.03
N ASN A 462 30.90 17.41 -14.62
CA ASN A 462 30.76 16.82 -13.31
C ASN A 462 30.94 17.96 -12.31
N ASN A 463 29.86 18.52 -11.79
CA ASN A 463 29.97 19.26 -10.54
C ASN A 463 30.24 18.18 -9.48
N PRO A 464 31.45 18.13 -8.87
CA PRO A 464 31.76 17.07 -7.93
C PRO A 464 30.76 17.15 -6.78
N GLY A 465 30.07 16.04 -6.48
CA GLY A 465 29.23 15.95 -5.29
C GLY A 465 30.03 16.40 -4.07
N THR A 466 29.49 17.36 -3.31
CA THR A 466 30.12 17.84 -2.08
C THR A 466 29.91 16.79 -0.99
N THR A 467 31.00 16.26 -0.44
CA THR A 467 30.95 15.34 0.69
C THR A 467 31.27 16.10 1.98
N LEU A 468 30.29 16.19 2.87
CA LEU A 468 30.41 16.83 4.17
C LEU A 468 30.77 15.78 5.23
N ALA A 469 31.84 16.01 5.98
CA ALA A 469 32.17 15.21 7.14
C ALA A 469 31.16 15.48 8.28
N VAL A 470 30.86 14.46 9.07
CA VAL A 470 30.10 14.63 10.32
C VAL A 470 30.87 15.56 11.27
N THR A 471 30.18 16.58 11.80
CA THR A 471 30.78 17.55 12.73
C THR A 471 30.61 17.12 14.18
N GLU A 472 29.47 16.48 14.49
CA GLU A 472 29.13 15.95 15.82
C GLU A 472 28.33 14.66 15.65
N ASP A 473 28.65 13.62 16.42
CA ASP A 473 27.83 12.43 16.56
C ASP A 473 27.84 11.83 17.96
N SER A 474 26.77 11.14 18.31
CA SER A 474 26.68 10.36 19.55
C SER A 474 25.53 9.39 19.41
N PHE A 475 25.43 8.41 20.31
CA PHE A 475 24.17 7.73 20.56
C PHE A 475 23.71 8.00 21.99
N VAL A 476 22.44 7.69 22.25
CA VAL A 476 21.84 7.74 23.59
C VAL A 476 21.34 6.34 23.96
N ARG A 477 21.28 6.02 25.25
CA ARG A 477 20.77 4.74 25.75
C ARG A 477 19.75 4.93 26.87
N GLY A 478 18.60 4.28 26.76
CA GLY A 478 17.49 4.46 27.71
C GLY A 478 17.68 3.78 29.06
N GLY A 479 16.66 3.90 29.90
CA GLY A 479 16.57 3.24 31.20
C GLY A 479 17.68 3.62 32.18
N THR A 480 18.33 2.62 32.77
CA THR A 480 19.40 2.80 33.77
C THR A 480 20.57 3.64 33.25
N TYR A 481 20.78 3.69 31.94
CA TYR A 481 21.88 4.39 31.28
C TYR A 481 21.49 5.80 30.81
N SER A 482 20.32 6.29 31.22
CA SER A 482 19.76 7.53 30.67
C SER A 482 20.57 8.80 30.96
N GLY A 483 21.44 8.74 31.98
CA GLY A 483 22.37 9.80 32.38
C GLY A 483 23.69 9.84 31.60
N ASP A 484 24.02 8.79 30.84
CA ASP A 484 25.34 8.62 30.23
C ASP A 484 25.44 9.34 28.87
N ASN A 485 26.65 9.85 28.57
CA ASN A 485 27.03 10.38 27.27
C ASN A 485 27.97 9.42 26.54
N TYR A 486 27.81 9.29 25.22
CA TYR A 486 28.56 8.34 24.40
C TYR A 486 29.30 9.01 23.22
N GLY A 487 29.46 10.34 23.23
CA GLY A 487 30.02 11.10 22.12
C GLY A 487 31.54 10.92 21.89
N SER A 488 32.21 10.11 22.70
CA SER A 488 33.64 9.76 22.54
C SER A 488 33.88 8.33 22.08
N GLN A 489 32.81 7.57 21.82
CA GLN A 489 32.89 6.17 21.41
C GLN A 489 33.23 6.08 19.92
N ALA A 490 34.14 5.17 19.54
CA ALA A 490 34.51 4.92 18.14
C ALA A 490 33.41 4.24 17.27
N SER A 491 32.29 3.92 17.90
CA SER A 491 31.11 3.28 17.28
C SER A 491 29.81 3.94 17.75
N LEU A 492 28.89 4.13 16.80
CA LEU A 492 27.49 4.47 17.03
C LEU A 492 26.69 3.17 17.19
N THR A 493 26.41 2.77 18.44
CA THR A 493 25.61 1.57 18.72
C THR A 493 24.12 1.88 18.67
N LEU A 494 23.41 1.24 17.73
CA LEU A 494 21.97 1.38 17.55
C LEU A 494 21.24 0.11 17.94
N LYS A 495 20.11 0.23 18.65
CA LYS A 495 19.25 -0.91 18.99
C LYS A 495 17.85 -0.40 19.25
N LYS A 496 16.85 -1.00 18.63
CA LYS A 496 15.47 -0.74 19.03
C LYS A 496 15.07 -1.78 20.07
N ARG A 497 14.63 -1.34 21.26
CA ARG A 497 14.08 -2.25 22.27
C ARG A 497 13.00 -1.55 23.08
N GLU A 498 11.78 -1.59 22.58
CA GLU A 498 10.64 -0.91 23.20
C GLU A 498 10.24 -1.58 24.52
N SER A 499 10.29 -2.92 24.56
CA SER A 499 9.96 -3.72 25.74
C SER A 499 10.94 -3.57 26.90
N ASN A 500 12.14 -3.03 26.65
CA ASN A 500 13.13 -2.77 27.69
C ASN A 500 14.03 -1.59 27.27
N VAL A 501 13.64 -0.41 27.74
CA VAL A 501 14.30 0.87 27.42
C VAL A 501 15.79 0.90 27.79
N SER A 502 16.27 0.08 28.73
CA SER A 502 17.70 -0.04 29.06
C SER A 502 18.55 -0.60 27.91
N PHE A 503 17.92 -1.11 26.85
CA PHE A 503 18.57 -1.56 25.62
C PHE A 503 18.23 -0.71 24.41
N ASP A 504 17.31 0.25 24.51
CA ASP A 504 16.96 1.17 23.42
C ASP A 504 18.09 2.18 23.20
N ARG A 505 18.58 2.26 21.97
CA ARG A 505 19.70 3.13 21.57
C ARG A 505 19.44 3.80 20.23
N LYS A 506 19.63 5.12 20.19
CA LYS A 506 19.36 6.00 19.04
C LYS A 506 20.60 6.83 18.74
N GLY A 507 21.00 6.91 17.47
CA GLY A 507 22.16 7.66 17.02
C GLY A 507 21.78 9.09 16.63
N TYR A 508 22.74 10.00 16.68
CA TYR A 508 22.59 11.40 16.35
C TYR A 508 23.78 11.84 15.51
N LEU A 509 23.53 12.57 14.43
CA LEU A 509 24.54 13.05 13.49
C LEU A 509 24.28 14.52 13.18
N LYS A 510 25.32 15.34 13.12
CA LYS A 510 25.26 16.73 12.70
C LYS A 510 26.25 17.00 11.57
N PHE A 511 25.83 17.82 10.61
CA PHE A 511 26.64 18.26 9.49
C PHE A 511 26.55 19.77 9.32
N ASN A 512 27.58 20.37 8.71
CA ASN A 512 27.58 21.77 8.31
C ASN A 512 27.54 21.87 6.78
N LYS A 513 26.46 22.42 6.22
CA LYS A 513 26.26 22.60 4.77
C LYS A 513 26.68 23.97 4.23
N SER A 514 27.46 24.77 4.98
CA SER A 514 27.84 26.13 4.55
C SER A 514 28.64 26.17 3.23
N SER A 515 29.29 25.07 2.86
CA SER A 515 30.01 24.94 1.58
C SER A 515 29.13 24.51 0.41
N VAL A 516 27.85 24.23 0.64
CA VAL A 516 26.90 23.78 -0.39
C VAL A 516 26.24 25.01 -1.01
N THR A 517 26.51 25.24 -2.29
CA THR A 517 25.92 26.33 -3.07
C THR A 517 24.96 25.79 -4.13
N GLY A 518 23.91 26.55 -4.46
CA GLY A 518 22.95 26.18 -5.51
C GLY A 518 21.89 25.17 -5.05
N THR A 519 21.16 24.62 -6.02
CA THR A 519 20.06 23.69 -5.74
C THR A 519 20.61 22.32 -5.35
N VAL A 520 20.18 21.82 -4.19
CA VAL A 520 20.46 20.45 -3.76
C VAL A 520 19.58 19.50 -4.56
N ASN A 521 20.18 18.71 -5.48
CA ASN A 521 19.46 17.71 -6.28
C ASN A 521 19.32 16.38 -5.53
N SER A 522 20.33 16.02 -4.72
CA SER A 522 20.26 14.87 -3.81
C SER A 522 21.14 15.10 -2.58
N ALA A 523 20.75 14.51 -1.45
CA ALA A 523 21.56 14.46 -0.23
C ALA A 523 21.40 13.10 0.47
N VAL A 524 22.51 12.43 0.76
CA VAL A 524 22.52 11.05 1.31
C VAL A 524 23.48 10.95 2.49
N ILE A 525 22.98 10.50 3.65
CA ILE A 525 23.85 10.09 4.75
C ILE A 525 24.39 8.71 4.43
N ARG A 526 25.71 8.54 4.51
CA ARG A 526 26.37 7.25 4.35
C ARG A 526 26.99 6.83 5.68
N LEU A 527 26.63 5.63 6.14
CA LEU A 527 27.11 5.04 7.40
C LEU A 527 27.81 3.70 7.12
N TYR A 528 28.93 3.44 7.79
CA TYR A 528 29.62 2.16 7.69
C TYR A 528 29.19 1.19 8.79
N VAL A 529 28.85 -0.04 8.43
CA VAL A 529 28.42 -1.10 9.37
C VAL A 529 29.66 -1.82 9.91
N ASN A 530 29.96 -1.66 11.20
CA ASN A 530 31.08 -2.36 11.85
C ASN A 530 30.70 -3.81 12.18
N SER A 531 29.55 -4.00 12.83
CA SER A 531 29.09 -5.30 13.33
C SER A 531 27.59 -5.31 13.60
N PHE A 532 27.02 -6.51 13.72
CA PHE A 532 25.66 -6.73 14.24
C PHE A 532 25.71 -7.24 15.67
N HIS A 533 24.69 -6.93 16.47
CA HIS A 533 24.50 -7.60 17.75
C HIS A 533 24.23 -9.09 17.54
N SER A 534 24.55 -9.91 18.54
CA SER A 534 24.51 -11.38 18.43
C SER A 534 23.15 -11.96 18.01
N ASN A 535 22.05 -11.25 18.30
CA ASN A 535 20.69 -11.65 17.96
C ASN A 535 20.16 -11.01 16.66
N THR A 536 21.03 -10.38 15.87
CA THR A 536 20.66 -9.58 14.69
C THR A 536 21.40 -10.10 13.46
N SER A 537 20.64 -10.52 12.43
CA SER A 537 21.18 -10.94 11.12
C SER A 537 21.11 -9.82 10.08
N SER A 538 20.15 -8.91 10.23
CA SER A 538 20.05 -7.65 9.48
C SER A 538 19.41 -6.60 10.37
N PHE A 539 19.75 -5.33 10.12
CA PHE A 539 19.28 -4.21 10.94
C PHE A 539 18.66 -3.13 10.04
N PRO A 540 17.31 -3.10 9.91
CA PRO A 540 16.63 -2.01 9.24
C PRO A 540 16.65 -0.76 10.13
N LEU A 541 17.01 0.37 9.53
CA LEU A 541 17.21 1.65 10.20
C LEU A 541 16.70 2.81 9.34
N GLN A 542 16.39 3.95 9.96
CA GLN A 542 15.98 5.17 9.28
C GLN A 542 16.64 6.42 9.84
N ALA A 543 16.77 7.44 9.00
CA ALA A 543 17.09 8.79 9.42
C ALA A 543 15.81 9.59 9.74
N ILE A 544 15.87 10.44 10.74
CA ILE A 544 14.83 11.38 11.13
C ILE A 544 15.49 12.76 11.21
N GLY A 545 14.94 13.77 10.52
CA GLY A 545 15.46 15.14 10.62
C GLY A 545 15.18 15.75 11.99
N ILE A 546 16.11 16.52 12.55
CA ILE A 546 15.93 17.25 13.81
C ILE A 546 15.85 18.75 13.51
N THR A 547 14.72 19.37 13.83
CA THR A 547 14.44 20.78 13.50
C THR A 547 15.18 21.77 14.40
N THR A 548 15.68 21.33 15.56
CA THR A 548 16.49 22.12 16.48
C THR A 548 17.92 21.57 16.54
N ASN A 549 18.91 22.45 16.40
CA ASN A 549 20.33 22.10 16.42
C ASN A 549 20.97 22.30 17.81
N SER A 550 20.16 22.26 18.88
CA SER A 550 20.56 22.63 20.25
C SER A 550 21.32 21.54 21.01
N TRP A 551 21.28 20.30 20.56
CA TRP A 551 22.06 19.21 21.17
C TRP A 551 23.53 19.35 20.81
N THR A 552 24.43 18.92 21.69
CA THR A 552 25.86 18.81 21.40
C THR A 552 26.39 17.43 21.73
N GLU A 553 27.35 16.94 20.97
CA GLU A 553 27.98 15.62 21.14
C GLU A 553 28.46 15.35 22.57
N SER A 554 29.06 16.34 23.23
CA SER A 554 29.61 16.21 24.59
C SER A 554 28.57 16.19 25.72
N THR A 555 27.31 16.54 25.43
CA THR A 555 26.27 16.69 26.47
C THR A 555 25.01 15.89 26.21
N ILE A 556 24.81 15.38 24.99
CA ILE A 556 23.62 14.60 24.65
C ILE A 556 23.62 13.27 25.43
N LYS A 557 22.50 13.00 26.08
CA LYS A 557 22.19 11.78 26.82
C LYS A 557 20.72 11.46 26.59
N TYR A 558 20.28 10.27 26.97
CA TYR A 558 18.89 9.89 26.72
C TYR A 558 17.90 10.84 27.41
N SER A 559 18.23 11.34 28.61
CA SER A 559 17.34 12.21 29.38
C SER A 559 17.20 13.63 28.82
N ASN A 560 18.12 14.10 27.97
CA ASN A 560 18.07 15.44 27.35
C ASN A 560 18.08 15.39 25.81
N GLN A 561 17.90 14.20 25.23
CA GLN A 561 17.89 14.00 23.80
C GLN A 561 16.79 14.86 23.16
N PRO A 562 16.98 15.39 21.94
CA PRO A 562 15.91 16.07 21.23
C PRO A 562 14.62 15.23 21.17
N THR A 563 13.55 15.73 21.80
CA THR A 563 12.23 15.06 21.88
C THR A 563 11.34 15.44 20.70
N THR A 564 11.50 16.66 20.17
CA THR A 564 10.92 17.10 18.89
C THR A 564 11.59 16.35 17.75
N SER A 565 11.05 15.17 17.48
CA SER A 565 11.45 14.31 16.37
C SER A 565 10.83 14.90 15.10
N GLY A 566 11.64 15.40 14.16
CA GLY A 566 11.13 15.88 12.87
C GLY A 566 10.67 14.73 11.97
N THR A 567 10.50 15.02 10.69
CA THR A 567 9.99 14.07 9.68
C THR A 567 10.92 12.87 9.51
N ALA A 568 10.35 11.66 9.43
CA ALA A 568 11.11 10.48 9.00
C ALA A 568 11.54 10.64 7.54
N LEU A 569 12.80 10.32 7.25
CA LEU A 569 13.44 10.50 5.94
C LEU A 569 13.68 9.13 5.30
N GLY A 570 14.79 8.95 4.59
CA GLY A 570 15.18 7.68 4.01
C GLY A 570 15.46 6.61 5.08
N SER A 571 15.18 5.38 4.69
CA SER A 571 15.50 4.16 5.44
C SER A 571 16.39 3.25 4.60
N ALA A 572 17.12 2.36 5.27
CA ALA A 572 17.95 1.34 4.65
C ALA A 572 17.97 0.09 5.55
N THR A 573 18.42 -1.03 5.00
CA THR A 573 18.69 -2.24 5.76
C THR A 573 20.18 -2.54 5.72
N ALA A 574 20.83 -2.53 6.88
CA ALA A 574 22.17 -3.07 7.02
C ALA A 574 22.07 -4.60 7.00
N SER A 575 22.61 -5.24 5.96
CA SER A 575 22.54 -6.70 5.76
C SER A 575 23.89 -7.39 5.88
N SER A 576 24.99 -6.65 5.97
CA SER A 576 26.35 -7.22 6.07
C SER A 576 27.29 -6.25 6.77
N ALA A 577 28.12 -6.77 7.69
CA ALA A 577 29.21 -6.01 8.28
C ALA A 577 30.27 -5.70 7.21
N GLY A 578 30.99 -4.60 7.37
CA GLY A 578 32.01 -4.16 6.44
C GLY A 578 31.50 -3.38 5.22
N THR A 579 30.19 -3.09 5.16
CA THR A 579 29.52 -2.39 4.05
C THR A 579 29.02 -1.01 4.47
N TYR A 580 28.66 -0.17 3.49
CA TYR A 580 27.98 1.09 3.74
C TYR A 580 26.47 0.95 3.55
N VAL A 581 25.70 1.64 4.39
CA VAL A 581 24.28 1.92 4.17
C VAL A 581 24.08 3.40 3.87
N ASN A 582 23.13 3.68 3.00
CA ASN A 582 22.84 5.03 2.51
C ASN A 582 21.40 5.39 2.88
N LEU A 583 21.21 6.52 3.56
CA LEU A 583 19.91 7.05 3.96
C LEU A 583 19.66 8.35 3.20
N ASP A 584 18.64 8.36 2.33
CA ASP A 584 18.25 9.55 1.58
C ASP A 584 17.67 10.62 2.53
N VAL A 585 18.29 11.78 2.56
CA VAL A 585 17.87 12.94 3.37
C VAL A 585 17.66 14.19 2.51
N THR A 586 17.55 14.01 1.19
CA THR A 586 17.44 15.09 0.19
C THR A 586 16.41 16.13 0.57
N SER A 587 15.18 15.69 0.87
CA SER A 587 14.07 16.58 1.20
C SER A 587 14.33 17.41 2.46
N PHE A 588 15.01 16.85 3.46
CA PHE A 588 15.34 17.60 4.67
C PHE A 588 16.44 18.62 4.42
N VAL A 589 17.47 18.26 3.66
CA VAL A 589 18.60 19.15 3.35
C VAL A 589 18.17 20.32 2.45
N GLN A 590 17.26 20.06 1.49
CA GLN A 590 16.66 21.10 0.64
C GLN A 590 15.87 22.13 1.45
N ASN A 591 15.12 21.68 2.45
CA ASN A 591 14.23 22.55 3.23
C ASN A 591 14.87 23.10 4.51
N ALA A 592 16.11 22.73 4.83
CA ALA A 592 16.82 23.25 5.99
C ALA A 592 17.18 24.73 5.80
N SER A 593 16.62 25.60 6.64
CA SER A 593 16.83 27.05 6.59
C SER A 593 18.21 27.51 7.11
N GLY A 594 18.94 26.65 7.82
CA GLY A 594 20.26 26.93 8.39
C GLY A 594 21.37 26.02 7.85
N ASN A 595 22.62 26.41 8.11
CA ASN A 595 23.79 25.64 7.68
C ASN A 595 24.02 24.37 8.51
N THR A 596 23.58 24.37 9.76
CA THR A 596 23.68 23.20 10.62
C THR A 596 22.48 22.28 10.39
N ILE A 597 22.75 21.02 10.08
CA ILE A 597 21.72 19.99 9.83
C ILE A 597 21.94 18.85 10.80
N SER A 598 20.90 18.50 11.55
CA SER A 598 20.92 17.42 12.54
C SER A 598 19.97 16.29 12.16
N PHE A 599 20.39 15.06 12.45
CA PHE A 599 19.62 13.84 12.20
C PHE A 599 19.65 12.92 13.41
N ARG A 600 18.56 12.17 13.62
CA ARG A 600 18.51 11.03 14.51
C ARG A 600 18.40 9.75 13.69
N ILE A 601 19.21 8.75 14.00
CA ILE A 601 19.20 7.43 13.37
C ILE A 601 18.60 6.41 14.34
N VAL A 602 17.56 5.70 13.91
CA VAL A 602 16.84 4.73 14.76
C VAL A 602 16.66 3.40 14.05
N GLY A 603 16.67 2.30 14.81
CA GLY A 603 16.29 0.98 14.30
C GLY A 603 14.78 0.85 14.12
N LEU A 604 14.36 -0.06 13.24
CA LEU A 604 12.94 -0.29 12.93
C LEU A 604 12.38 -1.60 13.51
N THR A 605 13.24 -2.60 13.70
CA THR A 605 12.87 -3.92 14.24
C THR A 605 13.13 -4.01 15.73
N ASP A 606 12.12 -4.40 16.51
CA ASP A 606 12.30 -4.60 17.96
C ASP A 606 13.33 -5.70 18.23
N ASP A 607 14.11 -5.47 19.28
CA ASP A 607 15.24 -6.29 19.70
C ASP A 607 16.38 -6.46 18.68
N ALA A 608 16.38 -5.77 17.55
CA ALA A 608 17.52 -5.78 16.62
C ALA A 608 18.50 -4.63 16.90
N GLY A 609 19.80 -4.82 16.64
CA GLY A 609 20.78 -3.74 16.71
C GLY A 609 22.11 -4.01 16.00
N ALA A 610 22.84 -2.93 15.72
CA ALA A 610 24.11 -2.94 15.01
C ALA A 610 24.99 -1.77 15.45
N ASP A 611 26.29 -1.93 15.25
CA ASP A 611 27.30 -0.89 15.48
C ASP A 611 27.73 -0.28 14.15
N PHE A 612 27.71 1.04 14.08
CA PHE A 612 28.20 1.81 12.94
C PHE A 612 29.48 2.56 13.31
N ALA A 613 30.31 2.91 12.34
CA ALA A 613 31.44 3.80 12.61
C ALA A 613 30.94 5.19 13.04
N SER A 614 31.56 5.77 14.07
CA SER A 614 31.35 7.16 14.49
C SER A 614 32.40 8.10 13.89
N LYS A 615 32.35 9.39 14.24
CA LYS A 615 33.39 10.38 13.94
C LYS A 615 34.75 10.02 14.56
N GLU A 616 34.77 9.35 15.71
CA GLU A 616 35.97 8.92 16.45
C GLU A 616 36.59 7.65 15.85
N ASN A 617 35.98 7.06 14.81
CA ASN A 617 36.53 5.88 14.17
C ASN A 617 37.95 6.16 13.63
N SER A 618 38.88 5.25 13.91
CA SER A 618 40.30 5.40 13.51
C SER A 618 40.49 5.36 11.99
N THR A 619 39.56 4.74 11.25
CA THR A 619 39.57 4.72 9.79
C THR A 619 38.71 5.85 9.25
N SER A 620 39.33 6.95 8.83
CA SER A 620 38.62 8.17 8.39
C SER A 620 37.61 7.95 7.26
N SER A 621 37.90 7.03 6.33
CA SER A 621 36.98 6.69 5.22
C SER A 621 35.69 6.00 5.67
N ARG A 622 35.65 5.42 6.87
CA ARG A 622 34.46 4.74 7.42
C ARG A 622 33.52 5.70 8.17
N ARG A 623 34.00 6.90 8.52
CA ARG A 623 33.24 7.87 9.31
C ARG A 623 31.96 8.28 8.59
N PRO A 624 30.88 8.62 9.33
CA PRO A 624 29.65 9.13 8.72
C PRO A 624 29.92 10.36 7.84
N VAL A 625 29.31 10.37 6.66
CA VAL A 625 29.36 11.52 5.74
C VAL A 625 27.97 11.84 5.20
N LEU A 626 27.77 13.10 4.82
CA LEU A 626 26.61 13.55 4.06
C LEU A 626 27.06 13.94 2.66
N ILE A 627 26.59 13.20 1.66
CA ILE A 627 26.98 13.37 0.25
C ILE A 627 25.87 14.16 -0.44
N ILE A 628 26.21 15.32 -0.98
CA ILE A 628 25.27 16.23 -1.62
C ILE A 628 25.66 16.43 -3.08
N ASN A 629 24.73 16.16 -3.99
CA ASN A 629 24.89 16.50 -5.40
C ASN A 629 23.99 17.71 -5.71
N GLY A 630 24.56 18.74 -6.33
CA GLY A 630 23.88 19.97 -6.69
C GLY A 630 24.60 20.71 -7.81
N GLY A 631 23.84 21.48 -8.58
CA GLY A 631 24.29 22.29 -9.72
C GLY A 631 23.29 23.39 -9.96
#